data_AF-A0A4P9WVL1-F1
#
_entry.id   AF-A0A4P9WVL1-F1
#
_cell.length_a   1.000
_cell.length_b   1.000
_cell.length_c   1.000
_cell.angle_alpha   90.00
_cell.angle_beta   90.00
_cell.angle_gamma   90.00
#
_symmetry.space_group_name_H-M   'P 1'
#
loop_
_entity.id
_entity.type
_entity.pdbx_description
1 polymer ?
#
loop_
_entity_poly.entity_id
_entity_poly.type
_entity_poly.pdbx_seq_one_letter_code
_entity_poly.pdbx_strand_id
1 'polypeptide(L)'
;CCQKWFDCPECHDEVSKHPLRKTMEMVFACKKCKKVFRKDMTLFEESDEFCPHCDNRYIIDAKTPQMGIGVEGDDPRLQRDFRAKQLRETELDFMSERLG
;
A
#
# COMPACT_ATOMS: atom_id res chain seq x y z
N CYS A 1 -27.29 5.28 13.82
CA CYS A 1 -28.13 5.27 15.04
C CYS A 1 -27.69 6.31 16.07
N CYS A 2 -26.43 6.33 16.52
CA CYS A 2 -25.95 7.25 17.57
C CYS A 2 -25.33 8.58 17.09
N GLN A 3 -25.22 8.77 15.76
CA GLN A 3 -24.44 9.86 15.11
C GLN A 3 -22.95 9.95 15.54
N LYS A 4 -22.41 8.92 16.19
CA LYS A 4 -21.00 8.79 16.56
C LYS A 4 -20.25 7.90 15.56
N TRP A 5 -18.94 8.09 15.46
CA TRP A 5 -18.05 7.28 14.64
C TRP A 5 -17.53 6.09 15.46
N PHE A 6 -17.59 4.89 14.87
CA PHE A 6 -17.03 3.66 15.43
C PHE A 6 -16.37 2.89 14.28
N ASP A 7 -15.22 2.26 14.55
CA ASP A 7 -14.46 1.57 13.51
C ASP A 7 -15.00 0.16 13.20
N CYS A 8 -15.69 -0.47 14.14
CA CYS A 8 -16.37 -1.75 13.94
C CYS A 8 -17.71 -1.83 14.72
N PRO A 9 -18.58 -2.79 14.37
CA PRO A 9 -19.84 -3.02 15.08
C PRO A 9 -19.65 -3.41 16.56
N GLU A 10 -18.59 -4.14 16.88
CA GLU A 10 -18.31 -4.58 18.25
C GLU A 10 -18.02 -3.38 19.18
N CYS A 11 -17.20 -2.42 18.72
CA CYS A 11 -16.95 -1.18 19.46
C CYS A 11 -18.22 -0.33 19.66
N HIS A 12 -19.19 -0.41 18.76
CA HIS A 12 -20.48 0.26 18.94
C HIS A 12 -21.30 -0.40 20.04
N ASP A 13 -21.33 -1.73 20.08
CA ASP A 13 -22.12 -2.52 21.02
C ASP A 13 -21.59 -2.43 22.47
N GLU A 14 -20.28 -2.20 22.65
CA GLU A 14 -19.69 -1.90 23.96
C GLU A 14 -20.17 -0.58 24.55
N VAL A 15 -20.40 0.43 23.69
CA VAL A 15 -20.74 1.80 24.13
C VAL A 15 -22.25 2.06 24.10
N SER A 16 -22.98 1.39 23.22
CA SER A 16 -24.36 1.70 22.88
C SER A 16 -25.30 0.58 23.32
N LYS A 17 -26.40 0.93 24.00
CA LYS A 17 -27.39 -0.04 24.51
C LYS A 17 -28.38 -0.55 23.45
N HIS A 18 -28.06 -0.42 22.17
CA HIS A 18 -28.97 -0.77 21.06
C HIS A 18 -28.17 -1.28 19.87
N PRO A 19 -28.76 -2.09 18.98
CA PRO A 19 -28.06 -2.62 17.82
C PRO A 19 -27.74 -1.52 16.79
N LEU A 20 -26.58 -1.65 16.14
CA LEU A 20 -26.17 -0.75 15.06
C LEU A 20 -27.19 -0.79 13.91
N ARG A 21 -27.84 0.34 13.64
CA ARG A 21 -28.81 0.45 12.52
C ARG A 21 -28.06 0.46 11.20
N LYS A 22 -28.41 -0.47 10.30
CA LYS A 22 -27.95 -0.48 8.90
C LYS A 22 -28.44 0.78 8.19
N THR A 23 -27.51 1.54 7.61
CA THR A 23 -27.79 2.73 6.80
C THR A 23 -26.95 2.65 5.53
N MET A 24 -27.50 3.07 4.40
CA MET A 24 -26.77 3.18 3.13
C MET A 24 -26.00 4.51 3.02
N GLU A 25 -26.11 5.38 4.03
CA GLU A 25 -25.27 6.57 4.18
C GLU A 25 -23.87 6.17 4.65
N MET A 26 -22.86 6.47 3.83
CA MET A 26 -21.45 6.32 4.17
C MET A 26 -20.85 7.66 4.57
N VAL A 27 -19.95 7.64 5.54
CA VAL A 27 -19.26 8.83 6.05
C VAL A 27 -17.81 8.79 5.57
N PHE A 28 -17.40 9.78 4.79
CA PHE A 28 -16.07 9.87 4.20
C PHE A 28 -15.30 11.06 4.76
N ALA A 29 -13.97 10.93 4.84
CA ALA A 29 -13.07 12.01 5.19
C ALA A 29 -12.17 12.36 4.00
N CYS A 30 -12.22 13.60 3.54
CA CYS A 30 -11.40 14.02 2.40
C CYS A 30 -9.95 14.28 2.81
N LYS A 31 -8.98 13.68 2.10
CA LYS A 31 -7.54 13.87 2.39
C LYS A 31 -7.04 15.28 2.14
N LYS A 32 -7.62 16.01 1.18
CA LYS A 32 -7.18 17.36 0.80
C LYS A 32 -7.64 18.42 1.81
N CYS A 33 -8.92 18.42 2.17
CA CYS A 33 -9.50 19.43 3.07
C CYS A 33 -9.71 18.94 4.52
N LYS A 34 -9.49 17.65 4.81
CA LYS A 34 -9.70 17.01 6.11
C LYS A 34 -11.11 17.15 6.68
N LYS A 35 -12.07 17.58 5.87
CA LYS A 35 -13.48 17.68 6.24
C LYS A 35 -14.17 16.34 6.05
N VAL A 36 -15.05 16.02 6.99
CA VAL A 36 -15.88 14.82 6.98
C VAL A 36 -17.22 15.15 6.34
N PHE A 37 -17.67 14.33 5.41
CA PHE A 37 -18.97 14.48 4.74
C PHE A 37 -19.72 13.16 4.69
N ARG A 38 -21.03 13.22 4.50
CA ARG A 38 -21.92 12.06 4.42
C ARG A 38 -22.46 11.97 3.01
N LYS A 39 -22.44 10.77 2.43
CA LYS A 39 -23.00 10.50 1.11
C LYS A 39 -23.91 9.28 1.18
N ASP A 40 -25.11 9.40 0.62
CA ASP A 40 -26.02 8.28 0.45
C ASP A 40 -25.59 7.45 -0.76
N MET A 41 -25.29 6.17 -0.55
CA MET A 41 -24.82 5.27 -1.62
C MET A 41 -25.97 4.70 -2.48
N THR A 42 -27.23 4.99 -2.16
CA THR A 42 -28.37 4.55 -2.96
C THR A 42 -28.50 5.28 -4.30
N LEU A 43 -28.05 6.53 -4.34
CA LEU A 43 -28.08 7.41 -5.52
C LEU A 43 -26.66 7.88 -5.81
N PHE A 44 -26.03 7.19 -6.74
CA PHE A 44 -24.67 7.48 -7.18
C PHE A 44 -24.71 8.23 -8.52
N GLU A 45 -24.31 9.50 -8.51
CA GLU A 45 -24.20 10.36 -9.69
C GLU A 45 -22.74 10.77 -9.91
N GLU A 46 -22.37 11.24 -11.12
CA GLU A 46 -21.02 11.79 -11.40
C GLU A 46 -20.66 12.97 -10.48
N SER A 47 -21.70 13.67 -9.98
CA SER A 47 -21.68 14.60 -8.84
C SER A 47 -20.78 14.17 -7.69
N ASP A 48 -20.87 12.88 -7.41
CA ASP A 48 -20.40 12.26 -6.21
C ASP A 48 -18.98 11.75 -6.34
N GLU A 49 -18.33 11.86 -7.49
CA GLU A 49 -16.91 11.53 -7.59
C GLU A 49 -16.01 12.50 -6.83
N PHE A 50 -16.57 13.66 -6.45
CA PHE A 50 -15.85 14.78 -5.88
C PHE A 50 -16.26 15.07 -4.44
N CYS A 51 -15.30 15.57 -3.67
CA CYS A 51 -15.58 16.07 -2.33
C CYS A 51 -16.36 17.39 -2.40
N PRO A 52 -17.53 17.51 -1.73
CA PRO A 52 -18.39 18.71 -1.80
C PRO A 52 -17.75 19.98 -1.21
N HIS A 53 -16.60 19.85 -0.54
CA HIS A 53 -15.94 20.97 0.13
C HIS A 53 -14.73 21.54 -0.63
N CYS A 54 -14.08 20.76 -1.50
CA CYS A 54 -12.82 21.17 -2.12
C CYS A 54 -12.58 20.57 -3.51
N ASP A 55 -13.59 19.91 -4.06
CA ASP A 55 -13.61 19.34 -5.41
C ASP A 55 -12.48 18.31 -5.65
N ASN A 56 -12.07 17.62 -4.58
CA ASN A 56 -11.10 16.54 -4.70
C ASN A 56 -11.79 15.27 -5.21
N ARG A 57 -11.41 14.80 -6.40
CA ARG A 57 -11.87 13.51 -6.94
C ARG A 57 -11.35 12.37 -6.06
N TYR A 58 -12.24 11.67 -5.37
CA TYR A 58 -11.85 10.61 -4.43
C TYR A 58 -12.01 9.20 -5.02
N ILE A 59 -12.65 9.09 -6.19
CA ILE A 59 -12.76 7.87 -6.98
C ILE A 59 -11.66 7.93 -8.04
N ILE A 60 -10.72 6.99 -7.95
CA ILE A 60 -9.52 6.94 -8.78
C ILE A 60 -9.56 5.64 -9.59
N ASP A 61 -9.21 5.71 -10.86
CA ASP A 61 -9.13 4.55 -11.73
C ASP A 61 -8.12 3.53 -11.21
N ALA A 62 -8.49 2.25 -11.32
CA ALA A 62 -7.62 1.15 -10.92
C ALA A 62 -6.38 1.12 -11.80
N LYS A 63 -5.18 1.16 -11.19
CA LYS A 63 -3.92 0.99 -11.91
C LYS A 63 -3.66 -0.50 -12.12
N THR A 64 -3.61 -0.95 -13.38
CA THR A 64 -3.17 -2.30 -13.72
C THR A 64 -1.64 -2.38 -13.73
N PRO A 65 -1.02 -3.42 -13.14
CA PRO A 65 0.43 -3.60 -13.22
C PRO A 65 0.82 -3.82 -14.69
N GLN A 66 1.71 -2.97 -15.21
CA GLN A 66 2.30 -3.15 -16.53
C GLN A 66 3.54 -4.04 -16.40
N MET A 67 3.74 -4.98 -17.32
CA MET A 67 4.97 -5.78 -17.38
C MET A 67 6.15 -4.86 -17.70
N GLY A 68 6.89 -4.44 -16.67
CA GLY A 68 8.13 -3.69 -16.81
C GLY A 68 9.32 -4.65 -16.86
N ILE A 69 10.15 -4.52 -17.89
CA ILE A 69 11.51 -5.10 -17.88
C ILE A 69 12.36 -4.24 -16.93
N GLY A 70 12.73 -4.79 -15.78
CA GLY A 70 13.73 -4.21 -14.91
C GLY A 70 15.11 -4.60 -15.43
N VAL A 71 15.89 -3.62 -15.88
CA VAL A 71 17.32 -3.84 -16.15
C VAL A 71 18.04 -3.59 -14.83
N GLU A 72 18.45 -4.66 -14.16
CA GLU A 72 19.36 -4.58 -13.02
C GLU A 72 20.73 -4.15 -13.55
N GLY A 73 21.10 -2.89 -13.34
CA GLY A 73 22.45 -2.40 -13.62
C GLY A 73 23.39 -2.86 -12.51
N ASP A 74 24.31 -3.77 -12.81
CA ASP A 74 25.42 -4.10 -11.92
C ASP A 74 26.18 -2.80 -11.57
N ASP A 75 26.42 -2.54 -10.28
CA ASP A 75 27.13 -1.34 -9.81
C ASP A 75 28.56 -1.37 -10.38
N PRO A 76 28.98 -0.40 -11.22
CA PRO A 76 30.31 -0.38 -11.81
C PRO A 76 31.43 -0.24 -10.78
N ARG A 77 31.12 0.10 -9.51
CA ARG A 77 32.08 0.13 -8.40
C ARG A 77 32.36 -1.26 -7.82
N LEU A 78 31.44 -2.21 -7.98
CA LEU A 78 31.65 -3.62 -7.65
C LEU A 78 32.38 -4.30 -8.81
N GLN A 79 33.56 -3.79 -9.14
CA GLN A 79 34.47 -4.48 -10.04
C GLN A 79 34.92 -5.74 -9.29
N ARG A 80 34.20 -6.86 -9.49
CA ARG A 80 34.60 -8.17 -8.98
C ARG A 80 35.95 -8.47 -9.63
N ASP A 81 37.02 -8.26 -8.88
CA ASP A 81 38.37 -8.45 -9.39
C ASP A 81 38.60 -9.95 -9.57
N PHE A 82 38.22 -10.47 -10.74
CA PHE A 82 38.19 -11.90 -11.04
C PHE A 82 39.56 -12.55 -10.84
N ARG A 83 40.64 -11.78 -11.01
CA ARG A 83 42.02 -12.20 -10.76
C ARG A 83 42.28 -12.54 -9.29
N ALA A 84 41.72 -11.78 -8.34
CA ALA A 84 41.87 -12.04 -6.91
C ALA A 84 41.04 -13.23 -6.44
N LYS A 85 39.93 -13.54 -7.13
CA LYS A 85 39.17 -14.77 -6.90
C LYS A 85 39.96 -16.00 -7.38
N GLN A 86 40.54 -15.90 -8.58
CA GLN A 86 41.30 -16.99 -9.17
C GLN A 86 42.58 -17.32 -8.38
N LEU A 87 43.30 -16.32 -7.88
CA LEU A 87 44.47 -16.54 -7.01
C LEU A 87 44.12 -17.30 -5.73
N ARG A 88 43.01 -16.93 -5.06
CA ARG A 88 42.55 -17.64 -3.86
C ARG A 88 42.11 -19.06 -4.15
N GLU A 89 41.42 -19.29 -5.27
CA GLU A 89 41.06 -20.65 -5.70
C GLU A 89 42.30 -21.49 -5.97
N THR A 90 43.29 -20.94 -6.67
CA THR A 90 44.56 -21.66 -6.91
C THR A 90 45.34 -21.94 -5.62
N GLU A 91 45.40 -21.00 -4.67
CA GLU A 91 46.05 -21.23 -3.37
C GLU A 91 45.36 -22.34 -2.57
N LEU A 92 44.03 -22.36 -2.57
CA LEU A 92 43.24 -23.40 -1.89
C LEU A 92 43.46 -24.78 -2.52
N ASP A 93 43.51 -24.87 -3.84
CA ASP A 93 43.81 -26.11 -4.56
C ASP A 93 45.22 -26.61 -4.21
N PHE A 94 46.24 -25.74 -4.25
CA PHE A 94 47.61 -26.09 -3.86
C PHE A 94 47.73 -26.54 -2.39
N MET A 95 46.97 -25.92 -1.48
CA MET A 95 46.94 -26.32 -0.07
C MET A 95 46.26 -27.67 0.16
N SER A 96 45.23 -27.98 -0.64
CA SER A 96 44.54 -29.28 -0.61
C SER A 96 45.43 -30.41 -1.11
N GLU A 97 46.22 -30.17 -2.16
CA GLU A 97 47.16 -31.16 -2.71
C GLU A 97 48.31 -31.50 -1.75
N ARG A 98 48.70 -30.58 -0.86
CA ARG A 98 49.80 -30.79 0.10
C ARG A 98 49.40 -31.58 1.36
N LEU A 99 48.10 -31.68 1.63
CA LEU A 99 47.55 -32.39 2.79
C LEU A 99 46.96 -33.77 2.43
N GLY A 100 47.07 -34.19 1.17
CA GLY A 100 46.69 -35.50 0.65
C GLY A 100 47.86 -36.48 0.56
#